data_AF-A0A378A0T3-F1
#
_entry.id   AF-A0A378A0T3-F1
#
_cell.length_a   1.000
_cell.length_b   1.000
_cell.length_c   1.000
_cell.angle_alpha   90.00
_cell.angle_beta   90.00
_cell.angle_gamma   90.00
#
_symmetry.space_group_name_H-M   'P 1'
#
loop_
_entity.id
_entity.type
_entity.pdbx_description
1 polymer ?
#
loop_
_entity_poly.entity_id
_entity_poly.type
_entity_poly.pdbx_seq_one_letter_code
_entity_poly.pdbx_strand_id
1 'polypeptide(L)'
;MKPIVADTDDRRWQAVCERDTRADGQFVFAVLTTGICCRPSCRSRRARRENVRFFADVAAAVAAGFRPCKRCQPDKDYPQQQRVDKVAQACRLLEQDAPLTLEALAGQLAMSPFHFHRLFKSVTGMTPKAWQ
;
A
#
# COMPACT_ATOMS: atom_id res chain seq x y z
N MET A 1 14.34 -10.41 17.78
CA MET A 1 13.77 -9.05 17.62
C MET A 1 12.52 -8.94 18.48
N LYS A 2 12.50 -8.04 19.48
CA LYS A 2 11.29 -7.80 20.29
C LYS A 2 10.27 -7.04 19.43
N PRO A 3 9.00 -7.45 19.36
CA PRO A 3 7.97 -6.60 18.79
C PRO A 3 7.93 -5.35 19.66
N ILE A 4 8.17 -4.17 19.09
CA ILE A 4 7.91 -2.92 19.78
C ILE A 4 6.40 -2.79 19.81
N VAL A 5 5.78 -3.53 20.73
CA VAL A 5 4.37 -3.39 21.04
C VAL A 5 4.22 -1.94 21.47
N ALA A 6 3.49 -1.21 20.64
CA ALA A 6 2.83 0.01 21.02
C ALA A 6 1.86 -0.33 22.17
N ASP A 7 2.39 -0.35 23.39
CA ASP A 7 1.70 -0.83 24.60
C ASP A 7 0.62 0.16 25.08
N THR A 8 0.69 1.40 24.60
CA THR A 8 -0.29 2.44 24.87
C THR A 8 -0.85 3.03 23.58
N ASP A 9 -2.12 3.42 23.64
CA ASP A 9 -2.79 4.11 22.53
C ASP A 9 -2.09 5.42 22.14
N ASP A 10 -1.34 6.04 23.05
CA ASP A 10 -0.56 7.24 22.77
C ASP A 10 0.63 6.96 21.85
N ARG A 11 1.32 5.83 22.03
CA ARG A 11 2.36 5.39 21.09
C ARG A 11 1.79 5.06 19.72
N ARG A 12 0.64 4.37 19.68
CA ARG A 12 -0.06 4.10 18.42
C ARG A 12 -0.44 5.41 17.72
N TRP A 13 -0.91 6.39 18.49
CA TRP A 13 -1.24 7.71 17.97
C TRP A 13 -0.02 8.47 17.45
N GLN A 14 1.10 8.41 18.16
CA GLN A 14 2.35 9.01 17.71
C GLN A 14 2.80 8.42 16.37
N ALA A 15 2.78 7.09 16.23
CA ALA A 15 3.11 6.43 14.96
C ALA A 15 2.19 6.87 13.81
N VAL A 16 0.88 7.06 14.06
CA VAL A 16 -0.06 7.65 13.09
C VAL A 16 0.30 9.11 12.76
N CYS A 17 0.74 9.88 13.74
CA CYS A 17 1.14 11.27 13.55
C CYS A 17 2.42 11.40 12.71
N GLU A 18 3.38 10.51 12.92
CA GLU A 18 4.65 10.45 12.21
C GLU A 18 4.55 9.71 10.87
N ARG A 19 3.43 9.02 10.61
CA ARG A 19 3.23 8.12 9.47
C ARG A 19 4.31 7.05 9.39
N ASP A 20 4.65 6.46 10.53
CA ASP A 20 5.71 5.47 10.64
C ASP A 20 5.34 4.19 9.85
N THR A 21 6.08 3.91 8.78
CA THR A 21 5.90 2.70 7.97
C THR A 21 6.32 1.43 8.70
N ARG A 22 7.10 1.53 9.78
CA ARG A 22 7.51 0.38 10.60
C ARG A 22 6.35 -0.13 11.45
N ALA A 23 5.38 0.73 11.74
CA ALA A 23 4.16 0.38 12.47
C ALA A 23 3.09 -0.26 11.58
N ASP A 24 3.23 -0.18 10.25
CA ASP A 24 2.33 -0.86 9.32
C ASP A 24 2.38 -2.37 9.55
N GLY A 25 1.21 -3.01 9.63
CA GLY A 25 1.08 -4.44 9.91
C GLY A 25 1.11 -4.79 11.40
N GLN A 26 1.46 -3.85 12.29
CA GLN A 26 1.39 -4.08 13.74
C GLN A 26 0.02 -3.74 14.33
N PHE A 27 -0.64 -2.73 13.77
CA PHE A 27 -2.01 -2.33 14.10
C PHE A 27 -2.65 -1.54 12.97
N VAL A 28 -3.96 -1.32 13.06
CA VAL A 28 -4.69 -0.37 12.22
C VAL A 28 -5.44 0.62 13.10
N PHE A 29 -5.72 1.80 12.56
CA PHE A 29 -6.57 2.78 13.23
C PHE A 29 -7.84 3.01 12.43
N ALA A 30 -8.97 3.14 13.11
CA ALA A 30 -10.25 3.46 12.49
C ALA A 30 -10.77 4.81 12.96
N VAL A 31 -11.37 5.54 12.02
CA VAL A 31 -11.93 6.86 12.26
C VAL A 31 -13.44 6.74 12.43
N LEU A 32 -13.93 7.07 13.61
CA LEU A 32 -15.34 6.95 14.00
C LEU A 32 -16.26 7.75 13.07
N THR A 33 -15.88 8.98 12.71
CA THR A 33 -16.70 9.88 11.91
C THR A 33 -16.86 9.45 10.45
N THR A 34 -15.92 8.69 9.91
CA THR A 34 -15.96 8.23 8.51
C THR A 34 -16.26 6.75 8.37
N GLY A 35 -16.15 5.98 9.45
CA GLY A 35 -16.26 4.52 9.41
C GLY A 35 -15.15 3.87 8.60
N ILE A 36 -13.96 4.47 8.53
CA ILE A 36 -12.83 3.98 7.71
C ILE A 36 -11.68 3.52 8.61
N CYS A 37 -11.14 2.33 8.34
CA CYS A 37 -9.89 1.86 8.92
C CYS A 37 -8.70 2.05 7.98
N CYS A 38 -7.55 2.41 8.54
CA CYS A 38 -6.32 2.81 7.85
C CYS A 38 -5.09 2.18 8.51
N ARG A 39 -3.99 2.09 7.75
CA ARG A 39 -2.65 1.82 8.30
C ARG A 39 -2.04 3.06 8.96
N PRO A 40 -1.12 2.93 9.91
CA PRO A 40 -0.40 4.05 10.53
C PRO A 40 0.26 5.01 9.54
N SER A 41 0.86 4.50 8.45
CA SER A 41 1.52 5.32 7.42
C SER A 41 0.57 6.04 6.45
N CYS A 42 -0.75 5.95 6.64
CA CYS A 42 -1.73 6.45 5.68
C CYS A 42 -1.57 7.96 5.40
N ARG A 43 -1.50 8.30 4.10
CA ARG A 43 -1.35 9.68 3.63
C ARG A 43 -2.66 10.48 3.63
N SER A 44 -3.78 9.87 4.00
CA SER A 44 -5.06 10.56 4.12
C SER A 44 -5.00 11.66 5.18
N ARG A 45 -5.94 12.62 5.11
CA ARG A 45 -6.06 13.67 6.13
C ARG A 45 -6.27 13.02 7.50
N ARG A 46 -5.45 13.38 8.48
CA ARG A 46 -5.56 12.88 9.85
C ARG A 46 -6.88 13.35 10.46
N ALA A 47 -7.60 12.43 11.08
CA ALA A 47 -8.74 12.74 11.94
C ALA A 47 -8.25 13.30 13.28
N ARG A 48 -9.18 13.83 14.08
CA ARG A 48 -8.89 14.20 15.48
C ARG A 48 -8.69 12.93 16.32
N ARG A 49 -7.77 12.97 17.29
CA ARG A 49 -7.45 11.85 18.19
C ARG A 49 -8.68 11.27 18.88
N GLU A 50 -9.63 12.12 19.27
CA GLU A 50 -10.89 11.75 19.91
C GLU A 50 -11.77 10.81 19.04
N ASN A 51 -11.63 10.90 17.72
CA ASN A 51 -12.40 10.11 16.75
C ASN A 51 -11.63 8.90 16.25
N VAL A 52 -10.54 8.51 16.90
CA VAL A 52 -9.66 7.43 16.45
C VAL A 52 -9.68 6.28 17.46
N ARG A 53 -9.89 5.07 16.95
CA ARG A 53 -9.74 3.82 17.70
C ARG A 53 -8.69 2.94 17.04
N PHE A 54 -7.99 2.13 17.83
CA PHE A 54 -6.98 1.21 17.34
C PHE A 54 -7.48 -0.23 17.39
N PHE A 55 -7.08 -1.02 16.40
CA PHE A 55 -7.39 -2.44 16.28
C PHE A 55 -6.12 -3.21 15.95
N ALA A 56 -6.05 -4.48 16.35
CA ALA A 56 -4.89 -5.34 16.09
C ALA A 56 -4.66 -5.55 14.58
N ASP A 57 -5.73 -5.76 13.83
CA ASP A 57 -5.69 -5.98 12.39
C ASP A 57 -6.95 -5.41 11.69
N VAL A 58 -6.97 -5.55 10.37
CA VAL A 58 -8.09 -5.11 9.54
C VAL A 58 -9.35 -5.94 9.81
N ALA A 59 -9.20 -7.24 10.10
CA ALA A 59 -10.33 -8.12 10.34
C ALA A 59 -11.11 -7.68 11.59
N ALA A 60 -10.42 -7.32 12.67
CA ALA A 60 -10.99 -6.77 13.89
C ALA A 60 -11.70 -5.43 13.65
N ALA A 61 -11.12 -4.55 12.83
CA ALA A 61 -11.76 -3.30 12.46
C ALA A 61 -13.02 -3.54 11.59
N VAL A 62 -12.98 -4.48 10.65
CA VAL A 62 -14.13 -4.83 9.81
C VAL A 62 -15.24 -5.48 10.64
N ALA A 63 -14.90 -6.37 11.58
CA ALA A 63 -15.85 -6.96 12.52
C ALA A 63 -16.53 -5.90 13.40
N ALA A 64 -15.83 -4.80 13.70
CA ALA A 64 -16.37 -3.65 14.41
C ALA A 64 -17.16 -2.66 13.50
N GLY A 65 -17.38 -3.00 12.22
CA GLY A 65 -18.20 -2.22 11.28
C GLY A 65 -17.45 -1.17 10.46
N PHE A 66 -16.12 -1.13 10.51
CA PHE A 66 -15.32 -0.20 9.73
C PHE A 66 -15.00 -0.77 8.33
N ARG A 67 -14.87 0.11 7.35
CA ARG A 67 -14.50 -0.26 5.97
C ARG A 67 -13.02 0.05 5.71
N PRO A 68 -12.29 -0.82 4.97
CA PRO A 68 -10.90 -0.57 4.64
C PRO A 68 -10.73 0.67 3.76
N CYS A 69 -9.74 1.49 4.09
CA CYS A 69 -9.41 2.68 3.30
C CYS A 69 -8.95 2.29 1.89
N LYS A 70 -9.60 2.81 0.85
CA LYS A 70 -9.20 2.56 -0.55
C LYS A 70 -7.84 3.15 -0.94
N ARG A 71 -7.31 4.08 -0.14
CA ARG A 71 -6.04 4.77 -0.42
C ARG A 71 -4.84 4.01 0.13
N CYS A 72 -4.87 3.63 1.41
CA CYS A 72 -3.81 2.82 1.98
C CYS A 72 -4.08 1.32 1.86
N GLN A 73 -5.28 0.88 1.48
CA GLN A 73 -5.66 -0.53 1.27
C GLN A 73 -5.10 -1.43 2.36
N PRO A 74 -5.48 -1.20 3.63
CA PRO A 74 -4.88 -1.90 4.77
C PRO A 74 -5.17 -3.41 4.71
N ASP A 75 -6.25 -3.81 4.04
CA ASP A 75 -6.70 -5.17 3.74
C ASP A 75 -5.80 -5.91 2.76
N LYS A 76 -4.93 -5.21 2.03
CA LYS A 76 -4.04 -5.81 1.05
C LYS A 76 -2.64 -5.89 1.59
N ASP A 77 -2.16 -7.12 1.72
CA ASP A 77 -0.78 -7.44 2.02
C ASP A 77 0.12 -6.81 0.95
N TYR A 78 0.89 -5.82 1.38
CA TYR A 78 2.01 -5.22 0.68
C TYR A 78 1.75 -4.65 -0.72
N PRO A 79 1.62 -3.30 -0.83
CA PRO A 79 1.75 -2.59 -2.10
C PRO A 79 3.04 -2.93 -2.83
N GLN A 80 4.09 -3.35 -2.11
CA GLN A 80 5.39 -3.70 -2.68
C GLN A 80 5.38 -5.05 -3.39
N GLN A 81 4.73 -6.09 -2.84
CA GLN A 81 4.69 -7.41 -3.47
C GLN A 81 3.86 -7.37 -4.75
N GLN A 82 2.69 -6.72 -4.73
CA GLN A 82 1.88 -6.50 -5.93
C GLN A 82 2.64 -5.71 -7.01
N ARG A 83 3.52 -4.78 -6.61
CA ARG A 83 4.37 -4.05 -7.54
C ARG A 83 5.41 -4.96 -8.18
N VAL A 84 6.05 -5.83 -7.39
CA VAL A 84 7.02 -6.82 -7.89
C VAL A 84 6.34 -7.83 -8.81
N ASP A 85 5.17 -8.36 -8.45
CA ASP A 85 4.43 -9.33 -9.27
C ASP A 85 4.03 -8.74 -10.62
N LYS A 86 3.58 -7.48 -10.64
CA LYS A 86 3.25 -6.77 -11.89
C LYS A 86 4.48 -6.50 -12.75
N VAL A 87 5.62 -6.21 -12.14
CA VAL A 87 6.88 -6.03 -12.87
C VAL A 87 7.41 -7.37 -13.40
N ALA A 88 7.31 -8.45 -12.63
CA ALA A 88 7.65 -9.79 -13.08
C ALA A 88 6.76 -10.25 -14.25
N GLN A 89 5.47 -9.92 -14.22
CA GLN A 89 4.56 -10.14 -15.35
C GLN A 89 4.98 -9.31 -16.57
N ALA A 90 5.41 -8.05 -16.38
CA ALA A 90 5.92 -7.22 -17.46
C ALA A 90 7.20 -7.78 -18.09
N CYS A 91 8.15 -8.26 -17.28
CA CYS A 91 9.38 -8.89 -17.78
C CYS A 91 9.07 -10.11 -18.66
N ARG A 92 8.14 -10.99 -18.23
CA ARG A 92 7.70 -12.15 -19.03
C ARG A 92 7.04 -11.76 -20.36
N LEU A 93 6.39 -10.60 -20.43
CA LEU A 93 5.80 -10.09 -21.67
C LEU A 93 6.87 -9.48 -22.59
N LEU A 94 7.90 -8.85 -22.03
CA LEU A 94 9.03 -8.29 -22.76
C LEU A 94 9.99 -9.36 -23.30
N GLU A 95 10.06 -10.53 -22.66
CA GLU A 95 10.83 -11.69 -23.13
C GLU A 95 10.21 -12.40 -24.36
N GLN A 96 9.03 -11.98 -24.81
CA GLN A 96 8.41 -12.52 -26.03
C GLN A 96 8.98 -11.82 -27.26
N ASP A 97 9.23 -12.57 -28.34
CA ASP A 97 9.90 -12.15 -29.59
C ASP A 97 9.24 -10.97 -30.36
N ALA A 98 8.12 -10.44 -29.87
CA ALA A 98 7.42 -9.32 -30.46
C ALA A 98 7.76 -8.01 -29.73
N PRO A 99 8.27 -6.97 -30.43
CA PRO A 99 8.49 -5.67 -29.80
C PRO A 99 7.15 -5.05 -29.38
N LEU A 100 6.85 -5.13 -28.08
CA LEU A 100 5.67 -4.51 -27.49
C LEU A 100 5.96 -3.03 -27.17
N THR A 101 5.02 -2.16 -27.52
CA THR A 101 5.07 -0.75 -27.11
C THR A 101 4.74 -0.60 -25.62
N LEU A 102 5.20 0.50 -25.03
CA LEU A 102 4.91 0.83 -23.63
C LEU A 102 3.39 0.88 -23.37
N GLU A 103 2.60 1.36 -24.33
CA GLU A 103 1.14 1.40 -24.26
C GLU A 103 0.52 0.01 -24.20
N ALA A 104 1.00 -0.93 -25.03
CA ALA A 104 0.50 -2.31 -25.06
C ALA A 104 0.77 -3.04 -23.73
N LEU A 105 1.99 -2.91 -23.20
CA LEU A 105 2.38 -3.45 -21.89
C LEU A 105 1.56 -2.87 -20.74
N ALA A 106 1.40 -1.54 -20.73
CA ALA A 106 0.62 -0.86 -19.70
C ALA A 106 -0.86 -1.27 -19.75
N GLY A 107 -1.42 -1.43 -20.96
CA GLY A 107 -2.77 -1.92 -21.19
C GLY A 107 -3.00 -3.32 -20.61
N GLN A 108 -2.09 -4.27 -20.87
CA GLN A 108 -2.19 -5.63 -20.32
C GLN A 108 -2.12 -5.68 -18.79
N LEU A 109 -1.44 -4.73 -18.16
CA LEU A 109 -1.29 -4.64 -16.71
C LEU A 109 -2.37 -3.76 -16.03
N ALA A 110 -3.38 -3.34 -16.81
CA ALA A 110 -4.46 -2.45 -16.41
C ALA A 110 -3.95 -1.18 -15.71
N MET A 111 -2.94 -0.54 -16.29
CA MET A 111 -2.31 0.66 -15.75
C MET A 111 -1.98 1.68 -16.84
N SER A 112 -1.92 2.97 -16.46
CA SER A 112 -1.48 4.01 -17.39
C SER A 112 0.02 3.84 -17.73
N PRO A 113 0.47 4.17 -18.94
CA PRO A 113 1.88 4.07 -19.36
C PRO A 113 2.85 4.80 -18.42
N PHE A 114 2.48 5.99 -17.94
CA PHE A 114 3.29 6.77 -17.00
C PHE A 114 3.47 6.07 -15.65
N HIS A 115 2.41 5.45 -15.14
CA HIS A 115 2.44 4.71 -13.88
C HIS A 115 3.27 3.43 -14.03
N PHE A 116 3.13 2.71 -15.15
CA PHE A 116 3.95 1.54 -15.49
C PHE A 116 5.44 1.91 -15.58
N HIS A 117 5.79 2.97 -16.32
CA HIS A 117 7.17 3.42 -16.48
C HIS A 117 7.83 3.75 -15.12
N ARG A 118 7.12 4.48 -14.25
CA ARG A 118 7.63 4.82 -12.91
C ARG A 118 7.75 3.59 -12.02
N LEU A 119 6.79 2.67 -12.11
CA LEU A 119 6.78 1.42 -11.37
C LEU A 119 7.96 0.53 -11.77
N PHE A 120 8.12 0.28 -13.07
CA PHE A 120 9.20 -0.55 -13.61
C PHE A 120 10.56 -0.04 -13.18
N LYS A 121 10.84 1.26 -13.39
CA LYS A 121 12.09 1.89 -12.94
C LYS A 121 12.31 1.79 -11.44
N SER A 122 11.26 1.90 -10.62
CA SER A 122 11.39 1.78 -9.17
C SER A 122 11.73 0.36 -8.67
N VAL A 123 11.45 -0.66 -9.48
CA VAL A 123 11.67 -2.07 -9.13
C VAL A 123 12.92 -2.65 -9.81
N THR A 124 13.14 -2.36 -11.10
CA THR A 124 14.26 -2.91 -11.89
C THR A 124 15.47 -1.97 -11.96
N GLY A 125 15.31 -0.69 -11.61
CA GLY A 125 16.34 0.34 -11.75
C GLY A 125 16.50 0.89 -13.17
N MET A 126 15.92 0.25 -14.18
CA MET A 126 16.03 0.61 -15.61
C MET A 126 14.68 1.02 -16.18
N THR A 127 14.65 1.72 -17.32
CA THR A 127 13.38 2.01 -18.02
C THR A 127 12.97 0.81 -18.87
N PRO A 128 11.66 0.60 -19.13
CA PRO A 128 11.21 -0.49 -20.01
C PRO A 128 11.89 -0.49 -21.38
N LYS A 129 12.14 0.69 -21.95
CA LYS A 129 12.86 0.87 -23.23
C LYS A 129 14.34 0.50 -23.18
N ALA A 130 14.98 0.53 -22.00
CA ALA A 130 16.38 0.12 -21.83
C ALA A 130 16.51 -1.38 -21.47
N TRP A 131 15.39 -2.04 -21.18
CA TRP A 131 15.33 -3.47 -20.87
C TRP A 131 15.05 -4.33 -22.11
N GLN A 132 14.35 -3.74 -23.08
CA GLN A 132 14.13 -4.27 -24.43
C GLN A 132 15.38 -4.08 -25.28
#